data_AF-A0A2E6NZN2-F1
#
_entry.id   AF-A0A2E6NZN2-F1
#
_cell.length_a   1.000
_cell.length_b   1.000
_cell.length_c   1.000
_cell.angle_alpha   90.00
_cell.angle_beta   90.00
_cell.angle_gamma   90.00
#
_symmetry.space_group_name_H-M   'P 1'
#
loop_
_entity.id
_entity.type
_entity.pdbx_description
1 polymer ?
#
loop_
_entity_poly.entity_id
_entity_poly.type
_entity_poly.pdbx_seq_one_letter_code
_entity_poly.pdbx_strand_id
1 'polypeptide(L)'
;MIFEHNEKTKELMARVQAFMHKHIYPNEITYDDQMKAFGTDRWQVPQILEDLKVIAKKEGLWNLFLPDSELGGNLTNVEYAPLCEIMGRVGFASEVFNCSAPDTGNMELIERYGNEEQKEKWLKPLLDGEIRSAYLMTEPDVASSDATNISTRIERDGDEYVINGRKWWSSGAMDPRCKVSILMGKTNPDAPKHQQQSQILLPLDTPGIEIVRFLPVFGYDHAPHGHCEIKLENVRVPVENLFLGEGRGFEIAQGRLGPGRIHHCMRAIGVAERTLEKMAKRLLSREAFGKKISEYSVWEERVARARIEIESSRLLTMKAAYLMDTVGNKVARAEIAMIKVAAPKMLCSILDDAIQAHGGGGVTTDFGLASAYASARVLRIVDGPDEVHNRAVARIEFKKYREELEDLAEMNSSRM
;
A
#
# COMPACT_ATOMS: atom_id res chain seq x y z
N MET A 1 3.58 -25.35 8.73
CA MET A 1 4.11 -24.03 8.38
C MET A 1 5.62 -24.06 8.60
N ILE A 2 6.40 -23.59 7.63
CA ILE A 2 7.84 -23.37 7.82
C ILE A 2 7.95 -21.99 8.46
N PHE A 3 8.37 -21.92 9.72
CA PHE A 3 8.52 -20.64 10.45
C PHE A 3 9.89 -20.01 10.26
N GLU A 4 10.85 -20.78 9.78
CA GLU A 4 12.22 -20.33 9.59
C GLU A 4 12.41 -19.73 8.20
N HIS A 5 13.00 -18.55 8.14
CA HIS A 5 13.42 -17.93 6.89
C HIS A 5 14.67 -18.62 6.33
N ASN A 6 14.82 -18.66 5.00
CA ASN A 6 16.04 -19.16 4.39
C ASN A 6 17.24 -18.21 4.65
N GLU A 7 18.46 -18.68 4.40
CA GLU A 7 19.68 -17.90 4.67
C GLU A 7 19.74 -16.58 3.88
N LYS A 8 19.30 -16.58 2.61
CA LYS A 8 19.18 -15.36 1.79
C LYS A 8 18.33 -14.30 2.47
N THR A 9 17.17 -14.70 2.98
CA THR A 9 16.24 -13.80 3.69
C THR A 9 16.81 -13.33 5.02
N LYS A 10 17.43 -14.22 5.80
CA LYS A 10 18.08 -13.86 7.07
C LYS A 10 19.20 -12.83 6.84
N GLU A 11 20.03 -13.01 5.80
CA GLU A 11 21.08 -12.06 5.44
C GLU A 11 20.50 -10.70 5.07
N LEU A 12 19.47 -10.65 4.21
CA LEU A 12 18.82 -9.41 3.81
C LEU A 12 18.14 -8.72 4.99
N MET A 13 17.47 -9.47 5.87
CA MET A 13 16.90 -8.92 7.10
C MET A 13 17.97 -8.26 7.96
N ALA A 14 19.12 -8.93 8.16
CA ALA A 14 20.23 -8.37 8.94
C ALA A 14 20.79 -7.10 8.30
N ARG A 15 20.95 -7.08 6.96
CA ARG A 15 21.45 -5.90 6.22
C ARG A 15 20.47 -4.73 6.28
N VAL A 16 19.18 -4.97 6.05
CA VAL A 16 18.14 -3.93 6.15
C VAL A 16 18.05 -3.42 7.59
N GLN A 17 18.08 -4.28 8.61
CA GLN A 17 18.11 -3.86 10.01
C GLN A 17 19.35 -3.00 10.34
N ALA A 18 20.54 -3.43 9.89
CA ALA A 18 21.76 -2.65 10.07
C ALA A 18 21.66 -1.27 9.39
N PHE A 19 21.09 -1.21 8.19
CA PHE A 19 20.81 0.05 7.49
C PHE A 19 19.83 0.92 8.28
N MET A 20 18.74 0.35 8.79
CA MET A 20 17.78 1.09 9.63
C MET A 20 18.45 1.71 10.86
N HIS A 21 19.29 0.94 11.56
CA HIS A 21 20.02 1.40 12.75
C HIS A 21 21.06 2.47 12.46
N LYS A 22 21.81 2.31 11.37
CA LYS A 22 22.94 3.18 11.03
C LYS A 22 22.50 4.46 10.32
N HIS A 23 21.44 4.40 9.52
CA HIS A 23 21.09 5.45 8.58
C HIS A 23 19.66 5.98 8.73
N ILE A 24 18.66 5.13 9.01
CA ILE A 24 17.26 5.61 9.07
C ILE A 24 16.92 6.23 10.43
N TYR A 25 16.99 5.47 11.53
CA TYR A 25 16.58 5.98 12.85
C TYR A 25 17.32 7.26 13.28
N PRO A 26 18.65 7.40 13.05
CA PRO A 26 19.35 8.63 13.39
C PRO A 26 18.91 9.85 12.58
N ASN A 27 18.31 9.66 11.41
CA ASN A 27 17.92 10.74 10.49
C ASN A 27 16.42 11.07 10.51
N GLU A 28 15.62 10.49 11.42
CA GLU A 28 14.21 10.86 11.56
C GLU A 28 14.04 12.34 11.93
N ILE A 29 14.88 12.85 12.85
CA ILE A 29 14.87 14.25 13.24
C ILE A 29 15.27 15.14 12.06
N THR A 30 16.32 14.77 11.32
CA THR A 30 16.77 15.49 10.11
C THR A 30 15.65 15.57 9.06
N TYR A 31 14.94 14.46 8.84
CA TYR A 31 13.79 14.42 7.92
C TYR A 31 12.69 15.38 8.37
N ASP A 32 12.29 15.30 9.65
CA ASP A 32 11.23 16.14 10.21
C ASP A 32 11.60 17.63 10.14
N ASP A 33 12.86 17.99 10.43
CA ASP A 33 13.31 19.38 10.41
C ASP A 33 13.41 19.93 8.99
N GLN A 34 13.87 19.12 8.02
CA GLN A 34 13.83 19.50 6.60
C GLN A 34 12.39 19.69 6.11
N MET A 35 11.47 18.80 6.50
CA MET A 35 10.04 18.95 6.17
C MET A 35 9.43 20.23 6.77
N LYS A 36 9.76 20.56 8.02
CA LYS A 36 9.31 21.82 8.65
C LYS A 36 9.89 23.05 7.95
N ALA A 37 11.14 22.97 7.49
CA ALA A 37 11.82 24.09 6.83
C ALA A 37 11.14 24.52 5.52
N PHE A 38 10.39 23.63 4.87
CA PHE A 38 9.60 23.97 3.69
C PHE A 38 8.37 24.86 3.98
N GLY A 39 7.95 25.00 5.24
CA GLY A 39 6.90 25.92 5.64
C GLY A 39 5.55 25.63 4.97
N THR A 40 5.13 26.48 4.03
CA THR A 40 3.86 26.31 3.29
C THR A 40 4.04 25.55 1.98
N ASP A 41 5.25 25.49 1.43
CA ASP A 41 5.59 24.76 0.21
C ASP A 41 5.94 23.31 0.53
N ARG A 42 4.99 22.56 1.11
CA ARG A 42 5.31 21.29 1.76
C ARG A 42 5.52 20.10 0.82
N TRP A 43 5.21 20.25 -0.47
CA TRP A 43 5.32 19.17 -1.46
C TRP A 43 6.76 18.94 -1.96
N GLN A 44 7.75 19.52 -1.29
CA GLN A 44 9.17 19.38 -1.60
C GLN A 44 9.78 18.12 -0.97
N VAL A 45 10.85 17.62 -1.59
CA VAL A 45 11.52 16.38 -1.16
C VAL A 45 12.66 16.73 -0.21
N PRO A 46 12.68 16.19 1.03
CA PRO A 46 13.82 16.34 1.93
C PRO A 46 15.11 15.79 1.32
N GLN A 47 16.17 16.58 1.29
CA GLN A 47 17.47 16.17 0.76
C GLN A 47 18.00 14.89 1.43
N ILE A 48 17.74 14.71 2.73
CA ILE A 48 18.17 13.51 3.45
C ILE A 48 17.61 12.22 2.83
N LEU A 49 16.41 12.29 2.22
CA LEU A 49 15.82 11.14 1.55
C LEU A 49 16.63 10.72 0.32
N GLU A 50 17.08 11.68 -0.48
CA GLU A 50 17.92 11.43 -1.66
C GLU A 50 19.32 10.94 -1.28
N ASP A 51 19.92 11.54 -0.25
CA ASP A 51 21.23 11.11 0.24
C ASP A 51 21.20 9.65 0.72
N LEU A 52 20.11 9.25 1.40
CA LEU A 52 19.92 7.89 1.87
C LEU A 52 19.71 6.88 0.73
N LYS A 53 19.00 7.25 -0.35
CA LYS A 53 18.83 6.40 -1.53
C LYS A 53 20.17 6.06 -2.19
N VAL A 54 21.10 7.02 -2.27
CA VAL A 54 22.44 6.80 -2.82
C VAL A 54 23.19 5.71 -2.02
N ILE A 55 23.08 5.76 -0.68
CA ILE A 55 23.69 4.75 0.19
C ILE A 55 23.01 3.39 0.01
N ALA A 56 21.67 3.35 -0.02
CA ALA A 56 20.91 2.11 -0.21
C ALA A 56 21.26 1.41 -1.54
N LYS A 57 21.35 2.17 -2.64
CA LYS A 57 21.84 1.67 -3.95
C LYS A 57 23.25 1.11 -3.85
N LYS A 58 24.18 1.84 -3.23
CA LYS A 58 25.57 1.39 -3.07
C LYS A 58 25.68 0.10 -2.25
N GLU A 59 24.82 -0.06 -1.25
CA GLU A 59 24.75 -1.28 -0.44
C GLU A 59 23.90 -2.39 -1.08
N GLY A 60 23.37 -2.20 -2.30
CA GLY A 60 22.57 -3.20 -3.01
C GLY A 60 21.21 -3.48 -2.37
N LEU A 61 20.67 -2.55 -1.58
CA LEU A 61 19.35 -2.62 -0.96
C LEU A 61 18.37 -1.77 -1.78
N TRP A 62 18.03 -2.21 -2.98
CA TRP A 62 17.24 -1.41 -3.93
C TRP A 62 16.30 -2.30 -4.74
N ASN A 63 15.08 -1.83 -5.03
CA ASN A 63 14.05 -2.56 -5.78
C ASN A 63 13.76 -3.97 -5.21
N LEU A 64 13.85 -4.14 -3.90
CA LEU A 64 13.72 -5.44 -3.22
C LEU A 64 12.34 -6.08 -3.42
N PHE A 65 11.33 -5.29 -3.79
CA PHE A 65 9.95 -5.70 -3.97
C PHE A 65 9.67 -6.44 -5.27
N LEU A 66 10.47 -6.22 -6.33
CA LEU A 66 10.14 -6.68 -7.67
C LEU A 66 10.54 -8.16 -7.85
N PRO A 67 9.57 -9.09 -7.97
CA PRO A 67 9.87 -10.51 -8.15
C PRO A 67 10.22 -10.82 -9.60
N ASP A 68 10.88 -11.96 -9.83
CA ASP A 68 11.07 -12.58 -11.15
C ASP A 68 11.68 -11.64 -12.23
N SER A 69 12.45 -10.64 -11.81
CA SER A 69 13.11 -9.67 -12.69
C SER A 69 14.55 -9.45 -12.24
N GLU A 70 15.47 -9.48 -13.20
CA GLU A 70 16.90 -9.14 -12.97
C GLU A 70 17.09 -7.68 -12.57
N LEU A 71 16.06 -6.85 -12.79
CA LEU A 71 16.03 -5.43 -12.42
C LEU A 71 15.58 -5.19 -10.97
N GLY A 72 15.23 -6.27 -10.25
CA GLY A 72 14.72 -6.27 -8.89
C GLY A 72 15.49 -7.17 -7.92
N GLY A 73 14.98 -7.30 -6.69
CA GLY A 73 15.56 -8.18 -5.68
C GLY A 73 15.37 -9.68 -5.94
N ASN A 74 14.51 -10.05 -6.91
CA ASN A 74 14.13 -11.43 -7.22
C ASN A 74 13.80 -12.23 -5.95
N LEU A 75 12.92 -11.65 -5.13
CA LEU A 75 12.45 -12.22 -3.87
C LEU A 75 11.04 -12.76 -4.07
N THR A 76 10.78 -13.94 -3.50
CA THR A 76 9.41 -14.41 -3.32
C THR A 76 8.67 -13.54 -2.29
N ASN A 77 7.34 -13.63 -2.23
CA ASN A 77 6.55 -12.86 -1.27
C ASN A 77 6.96 -13.19 0.18
N VAL A 78 7.25 -14.46 0.48
CA VAL A 78 7.72 -14.92 1.81
C VAL A 78 9.09 -14.34 2.18
N GLU A 79 9.99 -14.18 1.21
CA GLU A 79 11.32 -13.61 1.43
C GLU A 79 11.27 -12.08 1.60
N TYR A 80 10.39 -11.41 0.86
CA TYR A 80 10.22 -9.95 0.94
C TYR A 80 9.42 -9.50 2.17
N ALA A 81 8.54 -10.37 2.69
CA ALA A 81 7.67 -10.09 3.82
C ALA A 81 8.34 -9.48 5.06
N PRO A 82 9.39 -10.09 5.64
CA PRO A 82 10.06 -9.53 6.81
C PRO A 82 10.79 -8.22 6.50
N LEU A 83 11.21 -8.00 5.25
CA LEU A 83 11.86 -6.75 4.85
C LEU A 83 10.87 -5.58 4.87
N CYS A 84 9.64 -5.81 4.37
CA CYS A 84 8.54 -4.86 4.49
C CYS A 84 8.21 -4.52 5.95
N GLU A 85 8.21 -5.50 6.84
CA GLU A 85 7.99 -5.28 8.26
C GLU A 85 9.06 -4.37 8.87
N ILE A 86 10.34 -4.63 8.58
CA ILE A 86 11.46 -3.80 9.05
C ILE A 86 11.33 -2.37 8.51
N MET A 87 11.07 -2.21 7.21
CA MET A 87 10.90 -0.90 6.57
C MET A 87 9.68 -0.14 7.11
N GLY A 88 8.59 -0.83 7.45
CA GLY A 88 7.36 -0.23 7.96
C GLY A 88 7.52 0.51 9.29
N ARG A 89 8.62 0.28 10.02
CA ARG A 89 8.89 0.95 11.29
C ARG A 89 9.08 2.46 11.15
N VAL A 90 9.41 2.99 9.97
CA VAL A 90 9.59 4.45 9.72
C VAL A 90 8.93 4.83 8.41
N GLY A 91 8.13 5.90 8.40
CA GLY A 91 7.26 6.26 7.27
C GLY A 91 7.97 6.42 5.92
N PHE A 92 9.17 7.02 5.92
CA PHE A 92 9.94 7.27 4.69
C PHE A 92 10.91 6.13 4.32
N ALA A 93 11.08 5.11 5.18
CA ALA A 93 12.13 4.11 4.97
C ALA A 93 11.91 3.26 3.72
N SER A 94 10.67 2.88 3.41
CA SER A 94 10.40 2.14 2.17
C SER A 94 10.83 2.91 0.92
N GLU A 95 10.72 4.24 0.90
CA GLU A 95 11.16 5.04 -0.25
C GLU A 95 12.69 5.05 -0.41
N VAL A 96 13.44 4.98 0.69
CA VAL A 96 14.91 4.88 0.66
C VAL A 96 15.39 3.63 -0.08
N PHE A 97 14.60 2.55 -0.07
CA PHE A 97 14.91 1.30 -0.77
C PHE A 97 14.16 1.16 -2.12
N ASN A 98 13.48 2.22 -2.58
CA ASN A 98 12.56 2.25 -3.73
C ASN A 98 11.38 1.25 -3.65
N CYS A 99 10.94 0.98 -2.43
CA CYS A 99 9.93 -0.02 -2.06
C CYS A 99 8.61 0.61 -1.57
N SER A 100 8.38 1.90 -1.85
CA SER A 100 7.19 2.65 -1.43
C SER A 100 6.03 2.56 -2.43
N ALA A 101 4.81 2.48 -1.90
CA ALA A 101 3.60 2.68 -2.69
C ALA A 101 3.44 4.17 -3.06
N PRO A 102 2.75 4.52 -4.16
CA PRO A 102 2.12 3.61 -5.13
C PRO A 102 3.10 3.03 -6.18
N ASP A 103 4.36 3.45 -6.18
CA ASP A 103 5.33 3.17 -7.23
C ASP A 103 5.62 1.69 -7.40
N THR A 104 5.77 0.91 -6.33
CA THR A 104 5.99 -0.55 -6.46
C THR A 104 4.88 -1.23 -7.27
N GLY A 105 3.62 -0.89 -6.99
CA GLY A 105 2.49 -1.45 -7.72
C GLY A 105 2.37 -0.93 -9.16
N ASN A 106 2.86 0.28 -9.44
CA ASN A 106 2.94 0.81 -10.80
C ASN A 106 4.07 0.14 -11.59
N MET A 107 5.24 -0.04 -10.97
CA MET A 107 6.39 -0.72 -11.57
C MET A 107 6.07 -2.19 -11.89
N GLU A 108 5.49 -2.94 -10.95
CA GLU A 108 5.03 -4.32 -11.20
C GLU A 108 4.03 -4.41 -12.36
N LEU A 109 3.14 -3.42 -12.48
CA LEU A 109 2.16 -3.37 -13.54
C LEU A 109 2.82 -3.12 -14.90
N ILE A 110 3.70 -2.11 -15.00
CA ILE A 110 4.40 -1.79 -16.25
C ILE A 110 5.33 -2.95 -16.64
N GLU A 111 6.01 -3.58 -15.69
CA GLU A 111 6.87 -4.73 -15.97
C GLU A 111 6.07 -5.91 -16.54
N ARG A 112 4.89 -6.19 -15.99
CA ARG A 112 4.08 -7.34 -16.43
C ARG A 112 3.29 -7.09 -17.70
N TYR A 113 2.78 -5.87 -17.89
CA TYR A 113 1.77 -5.57 -18.92
C TYR A 113 2.18 -4.47 -19.89
N GLY A 114 3.29 -3.79 -19.63
CA GLY A 114 3.81 -2.74 -20.49
C GLY A 114 4.51 -3.30 -21.72
N ASN A 115 4.41 -2.58 -22.84
CA ASN A 115 5.22 -2.84 -24.02
C ASN A 115 6.66 -2.31 -23.83
N GLU A 116 7.58 -2.64 -24.75
CA GLU A 116 8.99 -2.25 -24.64
C GLU A 116 9.22 -0.74 -24.55
N GLU A 117 8.46 0.06 -25.30
CA GLU A 117 8.56 1.52 -25.25
C GLU A 117 8.09 2.08 -23.90
N GLN A 118 6.98 1.55 -23.38
CA GLN A 118 6.47 1.91 -22.05
C GLN A 118 7.47 1.54 -20.95
N LYS A 119 8.13 0.39 -21.07
CA LYS A 119 9.17 -0.05 -20.12
C LYS A 119 10.41 0.86 -20.17
N GLU A 120 10.94 1.13 -21.36
CA GLU A 120 12.12 1.99 -21.49
C GLU A 120 11.83 3.42 -21.01
N LYS A 121 10.66 3.97 -21.37
CA LYS A 121 10.31 5.35 -21.05
C LYS A 121 9.91 5.57 -19.59
N TRP A 122 9.23 4.60 -18.97
CA TRP A 122 8.61 4.81 -17.65
C TRP A 122 9.11 3.84 -16.58
N LEU A 123 9.23 2.55 -16.88
CA LEU A 123 9.66 1.57 -15.88
C LEU A 123 11.11 1.81 -15.46
N LYS A 124 12.01 2.02 -16.41
CA LYS A 124 13.43 2.21 -16.12
C LYS A 124 13.70 3.44 -15.22
N PRO A 125 13.20 4.65 -15.52
CA PRO A 125 13.34 5.79 -14.61
C PRO A 125 12.68 5.59 -13.22
N LEU A 126 11.60 4.81 -13.13
CA LEU A 126 10.99 4.44 -11.85
C LEU A 126 11.88 3.47 -11.05
N LEU A 127 12.46 2.47 -11.71
CA LEU A 127 13.41 1.54 -11.11
C LEU A 127 14.71 2.21 -10.70
N ASP A 128 15.12 3.27 -11.41
CA ASP A 128 16.25 4.12 -11.04
C ASP A 128 15.87 5.13 -9.94
N GLY A 129 14.58 5.28 -9.60
CA GLY A 129 14.10 6.21 -8.58
C GLY A 129 14.25 7.69 -8.95
N GLU A 130 14.42 7.99 -10.25
CA GLU A 130 14.57 9.36 -10.78
C GLU A 130 13.22 10.08 -10.87
N ILE A 131 12.17 9.32 -11.18
CA ILE A 131 10.78 9.79 -11.20
C ILE A 131 9.94 9.02 -10.20
N ARG A 132 8.75 9.55 -9.93
CA ARG A 132 7.69 8.93 -9.16
C ARG A 132 6.45 8.81 -10.02
N SER A 133 5.46 8.09 -9.50
CA SER A 133 4.23 7.78 -10.20
C SER A 133 3.01 7.85 -9.29
N ALA A 134 1.83 7.93 -9.91
CA ALA A 134 0.55 7.89 -9.21
C ALA A 134 -0.39 6.84 -9.82
N TYR A 135 -1.44 6.47 -9.07
CA TYR A 135 -2.52 5.63 -9.59
C TYR A 135 -3.86 6.34 -9.44
N LEU A 136 -4.56 6.45 -10.57
CA LEU A 136 -5.76 7.26 -10.75
C LEU A 136 -6.93 6.33 -11.03
N MET A 137 -7.52 5.78 -9.96
CA MET A 137 -8.67 4.89 -10.05
C MET A 137 -9.92 5.54 -9.44
N THR A 138 -9.85 5.94 -8.17
CA THR A 138 -10.98 6.39 -7.39
C THR A 138 -11.54 7.72 -7.92
N GLU A 139 -12.86 7.84 -7.96
CA GLU A 139 -13.61 9.00 -8.43
C GLU A 139 -14.45 9.58 -7.29
N PRO A 140 -14.58 10.92 -7.19
CA PRO A 140 -15.33 11.55 -6.11
C PRO A 140 -16.85 11.37 -6.25
N ASP A 141 -17.35 11.30 -7.48
CA ASP A 141 -18.78 11.38 -7.78
C ASP A 141 -19.47 9.99 -7.84
N VAL A 142 -18.71 8.90 -7.64
CA VAL A 142 -19.24 7.52 -7.62
C VAL A 142 -18.62 6.68 -6.51
N ALA A 143 -19.39 5.69 -6.02
CA ALA A 143 -18.92 4.72 -5.03
C ALA A 143 -17.88 3.77 -5.66
N SER A 144 -16.62 4.20 -5.66
CA SER A 144 -15.49 3.55 -6.33
C SER A 144 -15.04 2.22 -5.69
N SER A 145 -15.61 1.85 -4.53
CA SER A 145 -15.41 0.52 -3.93
C SER A 145 -15.98 -0.61 -4.80
N ASP A 146 -17.02 -0.31 -5.60
CA ASP A 146 -17.39 -1.12 -6.76
C ASP A 146 -16.74 -0.50 -8.01
N ALA A 147 -15.65 -1.10 -8.47
CA ALA A 147 -14.89 -0.61 -9.62
C ALA A 147 -15.70 -0.57 -10.93
N THR A 148 -16.88 -1.22 -10.99
CA THR A 148 -17.76 -1.13 -12.16
C THR A 148 -18.45 0.24 -12.27
N ASN A 149 -18.50 1.00 -11.18
CA ASN A 149 -19.08 2.35 -11.14
C ASN A 149 -18.17 3.43 -11.73
N ILE A 150 -16.87 3.15 -11.91
CA ILE A 150 -15.92 4.06 -12.55
C ILE A 150 -16.52 4.62 -13.85
N SER A 151 -16.44 5.94 -14.01
CA SER A 151 -17.18 6.72 -15.00
C SER A 151 -16.31 7.64 -15.87
N THR A 152 -15.04 7.85 -15.49
CA THR A 152 -14.05 8.55 -16.33
C THR A 152 -14.03 7.92 -17.71
N ARG A 153 -14.28 8.71 -18.75
CA ARG A 153 -14.35 8.24 -20.13
C ARG A 153 -12.96 8.27 -20.77
N ILE A 154 -12.66 7.24 -21.56
CA ILE A 154 -11.47 7.12 -22.40
C ILE A 154 -11.99 6.79 -23.80
N GLU A 155 -12.08 7.80 -24.66
CA GLU A 155 -12.73 7.70 -25.97
C GLU A 155 -11.66 7.72 -27.06
N ARG A 156 -11.65 6.72 -27.95
CA ARG A 156 -10.67 6.69 -29.04
C ARG A 156 -11.03 7.71 -30.11
N ASP A 157 -10.06 8.50 -30.53
CA ASP A 157 -10.15 9.47 -31.62
C ASP A 157 -8.92 9.33 -32.52
N GLY A 158 -9.04 8.52 -33.57
CA GLY A 158 -7.93 8.20 -34.47
C GLY A 158 -6.80 7.40 -33.80
N ASP A 159 -5.61 8.02 -33.75
CA ASP A 159 -4.38 7.53 -33.13
C ASP A 159 -4.20 8.00 -31.68
N GLU A 160 -5.21 8.66 -31.11
CA GLU A 160 -5.22 9.09 -29.71
C GLU A 160 -6.42 8.56 -28.92
N TYR A 161 -6.31 8.61 -27.59
CA TYR A 161 -7.44 8.57 -26.66
C TYR A 161 -7.67 9.94 -26.06
N VAL A 162 -8.94 10.35 -25.98
CA VAL A 162 -9.42 11.54 -25.28
C VAL A 162 -10.01 11.14 -23.93
N ILE A 163 -9.47 11.70 -22.85
CA ILE A 163 -9.82 11.34 -21.48
C ILE A 163 -10.55 12.49 -20.81
N ASN A 164 -11.72 12.19 -20.21
CA ASN A 164 -12.54 13.16 -19.49
C ASN A 164 -13.07 12.56 -18.18
N GLY A 165 -12.84 13.25 -17.06
CA GLY A 165 -13.34 12.81 -15.75
C GLY A 165 -12.69 13.51 -14.57
N ARG A 166 -12.94 12.96 -13.38
CA ARG A 166 -12.36 13.43 -12.11
C ARG A 166 -11.88 12.24 -11.29
N LYS A 167 -10.65 12.34 -10.79
CA LYS A 167 -10.01 11.36 -9.93
C LYS A 167 -9.67 12.01 -8.59
N TRP A 168 -9.64 11.23 -7.53
CA TRP A 168 -9.19 11.70 -6.22
C TRP A 168 -8.53 10.56 -5.44
N TRP A 169 -7.88 10.90 -4.33
CA TRP A 169 -6.99 9.99 -3.61
C TRP A 169 -5.80 9.50 -4.46
N SER A 170 -5.35 10.34 -5.38
CA SER A 170 -4.16 10.09 -6.20
C SER A 170 -2.91 10.36 -5.38
N SER A 171 -2.45 9.35 -4.64
CA SER A 171 -1.28 9.44 -3.78
C SER A 171 -0.01 9.70 -4.58
N GLY A 172 0.87 10.57 -4.08
CA GLY A 172 2.16 10.88 -4.71
C GLY A 172 2.10 11.87 -5.88
N ALA A 173 0.91 12.21 -6.40
CA ALA A 173 0.78 13.04 -7.60
C ALA A 173 1.20 14.52 -7.42
N MET A 174 1.35 14.99 -6.18
CA MET A 174 1.87 16.34 -5.89
C MET A 174 3.38 16.37 -5.69
N ASP A 175 4.05 15.21 -5.60
CA ASP A 175 5.51 15.16 -5.57
C ASP A 175 6.04 15.73 -6.90
N PRO A 176 6.99 16.69 -6.90
CA PRO A 176 7.51 17.30 -8.12
C PRO A 176 8.19 16.30 -9.06
N ARG A 177 8.58 15.12 -8.56
CA ARG A 177 9.15 14.02 -9.33
C ARG A 177 8.07 13.10 -9.90
N CYS A 178 6.81 13.24 -9.52
CA CYS A 178 5.73 12.47 -10.11
C CYS A 178 5.55 12.89 -11.58
N LYS A 179 6.02 12.05 -12.51
CA LYS A 179 6.00 12.37 -13.96
C LYS A 179 4.93 11.61 -14.72
N VAL A 180 4.46 10.49 -14.17
CA VAL A 180 3.52 9.61 -14.87
C VAL A 180 2.48 9.06 -13.91
N SER A 181 1.28 8.84 -14.43
CA SER A 181 0.24 8.13 -13.71
C SER A 181 -0.29 6.96 -14.54
N ILE A 182 -0.83 5.97 -13.84
CA ILE A 182 -1.66 4.93 -14.46
C ILE A 182 -3.10 5.26 -14.12
N LEU A 183 -3.93 5.45 -15.15
CA LEU A 183 -5.34 5.80 -15.00
C LEU A 183 -6.21 4.61 -15.37
N MET A 184 -7.27 4.37 -14.57
CA MET A 184 -8.35 3.45 -14.91
C MET A 184 -9.60 4.22 -15.31
N GLY A 185 -10.18 3.90 -16.46
CA GLY A 185 -11.39 4.54 -16.98
C GLY A 185 -12.17 3.62 -17.92
N LYS A 186 -13.37 4.04 -18.34
CA LYS A 186 -14.25 3.30 -19.26
C LYS A 186 -13.89 3.59 -20.71
N THR A 187 -13.53 2.55 -21.46
CA THR A 187 -13.33 2.62 -22.91
C THR A 187 -14.55 2.19 -23.70
N ASN A 188 -15.34 1.24 -23.18
CA ASN A 188 -16.55 0.76 -23.86
C ASN A 188 -17.70 0.53 -22.87
N PRO A 189 -18.66 1.45 -22.74
CA PRO A 189 -19.78 1.32 -21.81
C PRO A 189 -20.79 0.23 -22.20
N ASP A 190 -20.78 -0.24 -23.45
CA ASP A 190 -21.72 -1.26 -23.97
C ASP A 190 -21.16 -2.68 -23.86
N ALA A 191 -19.87 -2.84 -23.54
CA ALA A 191 -19.24 -4.14 -23.30
C ALA A 191 -19.79 -4.82 -22.03
N PRO A 192 -19.58 -6.14 -21.85
CA PRO A 192 -19.90 -6.82 -20.59
C PRO A 192 -19.30 -6.09 -19.38
N LYS A 193 -20.04 -6.03 -18.26
CA LYS A 193 -19.74 -5.17 -17.09
C LYS A 193 -18.28 -5.16 -16.61
N HIS A 194 -17.57 -6.29 -16.70
CA HIS A 194 -16.18 -6.44 -16.27
C HIS A 194 -15.14 -6.26 -17.39
N GLN A 195 -15.57 -5.81 -18.56
CA GLN A 195 -14.77 -5.54 -19.76
C GLN A 195 -15.00 -4.11 -20.29
N GLN A 196 -15.62 -3.23 -19.50
CA GLN A 196 -15.91 -1.85 -19.91
C GLN A 196 -14.74 -0.90 -19.68
N GLN A 197 -13.79 -1.28 -18.81
CA GLN A 197 -12.71 -0.45 -18.33
C GLN A 197 -11.36 -0.91 -18.87
N SER A 198 -10.46 0.05 -19.05
CA SER A 198 -9.07 -0.16 -19.43
C SER A 198 -8.14 0.61 -18.49
N GLN A 199 -6.84 0.33 -18.58
CA GLN A 199 -5.81 1.13 -17.92
C GLN A 199 -4.87 1.73 -18.94
N ILE A 200 -4.47 2.98 -18.72
CA ILE A 200 -3.69 3.78 -19.66
C ILE A 200 -2.59 4.57 -18.93
N LEU A 201 -1.41 4.68 -19.53
CA LEU A 201 -0.35 5.58 -19.07
C LEU A 201 -0.72 7.03 -19.39
N LEU A 202 -0.49 7.90 -18.41
CA LEU A 202 -0.86 9.31 -18.48
C LEU A 202 0.27 10.17 -17.90
N PRO A 203 1.14 10.76 -18.75
CA PRO A 203 2.14 11.74 -18.32
C PRO A 203 1.46 12.93 -17.63
N LEU A 204 1.96 13.35 -16.47
CA LEU A 204 1.28 14.37 -15.65
C LEU A 204 1.42 15.81 -16.19
N ASP A 205 2.30 16.03 -17.16
CA ASP A 205 2.45 17.30 -17.90
C ASP A 205 1.56 17.39 -19.15
N THR A 206 0.74 16.36 -19.42
CA THR A 206 -0.19 16.37 -20.57
C THR A 206 -1.22 17.50 -20.41
N PRO A 207 -1.45 18.34 -21.44
CA PRO A 207 -2.47 19.39 -21.39
C PRO A 207 -3.86 18.85 -21.01
N GLY A 208 -4.57 19.60 -20.16
CA GLY A 208 -5.90 19.25 -19.66
C GLY A 208 -5.91 18.50 -18.32
N ILE A 209 -4.74 18.18 -17.76
CA ILE A 209 -4.60 17.67 -16.39
C ILE A 209 -4.50 18.85 -15.42
N GLU A 210 -5.35 18.85 -14.39
CA GLU A 210 -5.35 19.87 -13.33
C GLU A 210 -5.36 19.19 -11.96
N ILE A 211 -4.33 19.44 -11.14
CA ILE A 211 -4.38 19.09 -9.70
C ILE A 211 -5.23 20.15 -9.00
N VAL A 212 -6.44 19.77 -8.58
CA VAL A 212 -7.44 20.69 -8.03
C VAL A 212 -7.09 21.09 -6.59
N ARG A 213 -6.74 20.12 -5.75
CA ARG A 213 -6.40 20.31 -4.32
C ARG A 213 -5.79 19.06 -3.72
N PHE A 214 -5.11 19.23 -2.59
CA PHE A 214 -4.78 18.11 -1.71
C PHE A 214 -5.96 17.68 -0.83
N LEU A 215 -5.87 16.47 -0.27
CA LEU A 215 -6.89 15.87 0.60
C LEU A 215 -6.30 15.63 2.00
N PRO A 216 -6.70 16.42 3.03
CA PRO A 216 -6.23 16.19 4.39
C PRO A 216 -6.90 14.96 5.02
N VAL A 217 -6.14 14.24 5.83
CA VAL A 217 -6.57 13.07 6.61
C VAL A 217 -6.46 13.41 8.08
N PHE A 218 -7.58 13.60 8.78
CA PHE A 218 -7.60 14.13 10.16
C PHE A 218 -6.79 15.44 10.31
N GLY A 219 -6.74 16.26 9.26
CA GLY A 219 -5.95 17.49 9.23
C GLY A 219 -4.48 17.32 8.80
N TYR A 220 -3.98 16.09 8.67
CA TYR A 220 -2.66 15.80 8.12
C TYR A 220 -2.67 15.80 6.59
N ASP A 221 -1.72 16.49 5.98
CA ASP A 221 -1.49 16.57 4.54
C ASP A 221 -0.69 15.39 3.97
N HIS A 222 0.10 14.70 4.80
CA HIS A 222 1.03 13.62 4.41
C HIS A 222 2.12 14.04 3.40
N ALA A 223 2.50 15.30 3.35
CA ALA A 223 3.56 15.77 2.46
C ALA A 223 4.91 15.10 2.78
N PRO A 224 5.78 14.89 1.77
CA PRO A 224 5.58 15.23 0.36
C PRO A 224 4.71 14.23 -0.41
N HIS A 225 4.39 13.08 0.20
CA HIS A 225 3.64 12.01 -0.45
C HIS A 225 2.23 12.46 -0.86
N GLY A 226 1.43 12.89 0.11
CA GLY A 226 0.12 13.49 -0.09
C GLY A 226 -0.90 12.64 -0.83
N HIS A 227 -2.09 13.21 -0.97
CA HIS A 227 -3.16 12.70 -1.83
C HIS A 227 -3.86 13.89 -2.46
N CYS A 228 -4.18 13.83 -3.75
CA CYS A 228 -4.87 14.94 -4.41
C CYS A 228 -6.10 14.52 -5.20
N GLU A 229 -6.89 15.54 -5.52
CA GLU A 229 -7.95 15.51 -6.52
C GLU A 229 -7.40 16.02 -7.85
N ILE A 230 -7.70 15.32 -8.94
CA ILE A 230 -7.24 15.59 -10.29
C ILE A 230 -8.45 15.68 -11.21
N LYS A 231 -8.56 16.77 -11.96
CA LYS A 231 -9.53 16.96 -13.04
C LYS A 231 -8.84 16.69 -14.38
N LEU A 232 -9.56 16.03 -15.27
CA LEU A 232 -9.11 15.65 -16.60
C LEU A 232 -10.11 16.20 -17.61
N GLU A 233 -9.67 17.16 -18.42
CA GLU A 233 -10.50 17.84 -19.41
C GLU A 233 -9.86 17.75 -20.79
N ASN A 234 -10.43 16.90 -21.66
CA ASN A 234 -9.95 16.64 -23.02
C ASN A 234 -8.47 16.28 -23.10
N VAL A 235 -8.00 15.48 -22.14
CA VAL A 235 -6.60 15.05 -22.11
C VAL A 235 -6.36 14.05 -23.23
N ARG A 236 -5.39 14.32 -24.09
CA ARG A 236 -5.07 13.50 -25.26
C ARG A 236 -3.75 12.74 -25.06
N VAL A 237 -3.78 11.43 -25.30
CA VAL A 237 -2.60 10.56 -25.26
C VAL A 237 -2.61 9.59 -26.44
N PRO A 238 -1.43 9.15 -26.94
CA PRO A 238 -1.37 8.16 -28.02
C PRO A 238 -2.05 6.84 -27.65
N VAL A 239 -2.57 6.10 -28.64
CA VAL A 239 -3.20 4.78 -28.42
C VAL A 239 -2.23 3.76 -27.82
N GLU A 240 -0.93 3.92 -28.06
CA GLU A 240 0.16 3.11 -27.54
C GLU A 240 0.34 3.25 -26.03
N ASN A 241 -0.26 4.25 -25.38
CA ASN A 241 -0.26 4.38 -23.92
C ASN A 241 -1.16 3.36 -23.23
N LEU A 242 -2.05 2.67 -23.96
CA LEU A 242 -2.95 1.68 -23.38
C LEU A 242 -2.19 0.41 -22.98
N PHE A 243 -2.51 -0.14 -21.82
CA PHE A 243 -1.96 -1.43 -21.39
C PHE A 243 -2.76 -2.59 -21.98
N LEU A 244 -2.08 -3.55 -22.61
CA LEU A 244 -2.61 -4.76 -23.25
C LEU A 244 -3.63 -4.53 -24.37
N GLY A 245 -4.76 -3.89 -24.06
CA GLY A 245 -5.88 -3.68 -24.97
C GLY A 245 -7.12 -3.19 -24.24
N GLU A 246 -8.12 -2.75 -25.01
CA GLU A 246 -9.38 -2.27 -24.45
C GLU A 246 -10.12 -3.37 -23.66
N GLY A 247 -10.78 -2.98 -22.56
CA GLY A 247 -11.56 -3.86 -21.70
C GLY A 247 -10.74 -4.74 -20.74
N ARG A 248 -9.41 -4.59 -20.73
CA ARG A 248 -8.51 -5.39 -19.87
C ARG A 248 -8.23 -4.76 -18.51
N GLY A 249 -8.92 -3.67 -18.15
CA GLY A 249 -8.64 -2.89 -16.93
C GLY A 249 -8.84 -3.66 -15.62
N PHE A 250 -9.84 -4.53 -15.54
CA PHE A 250 -10.08 -5.38 -14.37
C PHE A 250 -9.00 -6.46 -14.17
N GLU A 251 -8.55 -7.07 -15.26
CA GLU A 251 -7.48 -8.06 -15.23
C GLU A 251 -6.19 -7.46 -14.70
N ILE A 252 -5.82 -6.29 -15.24
CA ILE A 252 -4.62 -5.55 -14.82
C ILE A 252 -4.74 -5.13 -13.34
N ALA A 253 -5.90 -4.62 -12.91
CA ALA A 253 -6.11 -4.21 -11.52
C ALA A 253 -5.98 -5.38 -10.54
N GLN A 254 -6.48 -6.57 -10.88
CA GLN A 254 -6.33 -7.77 -10.05
C GLN A 254 -4.87 -8.22 -9.96
N GLY A 255 -4.11 -8.12 -11.05
CA GLY A 255 -2.68 -8.44 -11.09
C GLY A 255 -1.85 -7.57 -10.15
N ARG A 256 -2.18 -6.28 -10.06
CA ARG A 256 -1.50 -5.28 -9.21
C ARG A 256 -1.92 -5.33 -7.74
N LEU A 257 -3.22 -5.40 -7.47
CA LEU A 257 -3.75 -5.20 -6.10
C LEU A 257 -3.45 -6.36 -5.15
N GLY A 258 -3.10 -7.55 -5.67
CA GLY A 258 -2.72 -8.70 -4.84
C GLY A 258 -1.47 -8.42 -3.99
N PRO A 259 -0.29 -8.27 -4.62
CA PRO A 259 0.96 -7.96 -3.91
C PRO A 259 0.90 -6.66 -3.11
N GLY A 260 0.34 -5.59 -3.68
CA GLY A 260 0.21 -4.30 -3.00
C GLY A 260 -0.49 -4.39 -1.64
N ARG A 261 -1.59 -5.14 -1.55
CA ARG A 261 -2.31 -5.36 -0.27
C ARG A 261 -1.43 -6.03 0.77
N ILE A 262 -0.63 -7.02 0.37
CA ILE A 262 0.24 -7.74 1.28
C ILE A 262 1.38 -6.84 1.79
N HIS A 263 2.00 -6.04 0.90
CA HIS A 263 3.08 -5.11 1.26
C HIS A 263 2.62 -4.06 2.29
N HIS A 264 1.37 -3.59 2.18
CA HIS A 264 0.78 -2.70 3.17
C HIS A 264 0.58 -3.38 4.53
N CYS A 265 0.10 -4.63 4.54
CA CYS A 265 -0.11 -5.37 5.79
C CYS A 265 1.20 -5.66 6.52
N MET A 266 2.25 -6.03 5.78
CA MET A 266 3.59 -6.26 6.33
C MET A 266 4.15 -4.99 6.98
N ARG A 267 4.06 -3.85 6.30
CA ARG A 267 4.48 -2.55 6.87
C ARG A 267 3.66 -2.17 8.09
N ALA A 268 2.35 -2.45 8.09
CA ALA A 268 1.47 -2.18 9.24
C ALA A 268 1.91 -2.93 10.51
N ILE A 269 2.43 -4.16 10.37
CA ILE A 269 3.02 -4.91 11.49
C ILE A 269 4.27 -4.20 12.03
N GLY A 270 5.13 -3.69 11.15
CA GLY A 270 6.30 -2.89 11.53
C GLY A 270 5.93 -1.62 12.32
N VAL A 271 4.89 -0.91 11.88
CA VAL A 271 4.36 0.24 12.63
C VAL A 271 3.82 -0.20 13.99
N ALA A 272 3.12 -1.34 14.06
CA ALA A 272 2.55 -1.86 15.30
C ALA A 272 3.64 -2.24 16.32
N GLU A 273 4.73 -2.89 15.90
CA GLU A 273 5.88 -3.20 16.76
C GLU A 273 6.48 -1.93 17.36
N ARG A 274 6.77 -0.94 16.52
CA ARG A 274 7.34 0.33 16.98
C ARG A 274 6.37 1.10 17.89
N THR A 275 5.07 0.98 17.65
CA THR A 275 4.03 1.56 18.49
C THR A 275 3.98 0.89 19.85
N LEU A 276 4.04 -0.44 19.90
CA LEU A 276 4.09 -1.20 21.14
C LEU A 276 5.35 -0.87 21.96
N GLU A 277 6.51 -0.71 21.31
CA GLU A 277 7.73 -0.24 21.97
C GLU A 277 7.56 1.15 22.60
N LYS A 278 6.98 2.11 21.87
CA LYS A 278 6.69 3.45 22.38
C LYS A 278 5.73 3.38 23.57
N MET A 279 4.66 2.60 23.46
CA MET A 279 3.70 2.37 24.54
C MET A 279 4.37 1.79 25.79
N ALA A 280 5.11 0.68 25.66
CA ALA A 280 5.79 0.04 26.78
C ALA A 280 6.79 0.98 27.47
N LYS A 281 7.64 1.68 26.70
CA LYS A 281 8.59 2.67 27.23
C LYS A 281 7.87 3.80 27.99
N ARG A 282 6.74 4.28 27.48
CA ARG A 282 5.93 5.31 28.13
C ARG A 282 5.34 4.84 29.45
N LEU A 283 4.76 3.64 29.47
CA LEU A 283 4.14 3.05 30.66
C LEU A 283 5.16 2.80 31.79
N LEU A 284 6.36 2.36 31.44
CA LEU A 284 7.44 2.05 32.40
C LEU A 284 8.18 3.28 32.95
N SER A 285 8.05 4.44 32.29
CA SER A 285 8.78 5.66 32.62
C SER A 285 7.95 6.74 33.30
N ARG A 286 6.64 6.54 33.45
CA ARG A 286 5.73 7.52 34.05
C ARG A 286 5.05 6.93 35.27
N GLU A 287 4.76 7.79 36.24
CA GLU A 287 4.05 7.45 37.46
C GLU A 287 2.74 8.23 37.53
N ALA A 288 1.71 7.56 38.05
CA ALA A 288 0.41 8.15 38.36
C ALA A 288 -0.13 7.46 39.61
N PHE A 289 -0.85 8.20 40.47
CA PHE A 289 -1.44 7.70 41.72
C PHE A 289 -0.52 6.76 42.54
N GLY A 290 0.76 7.10 42.66
CA GLY A 290 1.71 6.46 43.57
C GLY A 290 2.46 5.24 43.04
N LYS A 291 2.32 4.87 41.75
CA LYS A 291 3.10 3.79 41.13
C LYS A 291 3.30 4.02 39.63
N LYS A 292 4.13 3.19 38.97
CA LYS A 292 4.29 3.28 37.52
C LYS A 292 2.98 2.97 36.82
N ILE A 293 2.75 3.63 35.68
CA ILE A 293 1.55 3.37 34.89
C ILE A 293 1.50 1.90 34.44
N SER A 294 2.65 1.28 34.17
CA SER A 294 2.74 -0.15 33.85
C SER A 294 2.21 -1.10 34.94
N GLU A 295 2.11 -0.67 36.19
CA GLU A 295 1.68 -1.50 37.33
C GLU A 295 0.14 -1.55 37.51
N TYR A 296 -0.63 -0.91 36.64
CA TYR A 296 -2.08 -1.07 36.62
C TYR A 296 -2.46 -2.20 35.64
N SER A 297 -3.23 -3.18 36.11
CA SER A 297 -3.56 -4.41 35.38
C SER A 297 -4.18 -4.19 34.00
N VAL A 298 -4.91 -3.07 33.79
CA VAL A 298 -5.44 -2.69 32.47
C VAL A 298 -4.34 -2.59 31.40
N TRP A 299 -3.13 -2.19 31.80
CA TRP A 299 -2.00 -2.10 30.88
C TRP A 299 -1.32 -3.44 30.64
N GLU A 300 -1.36 -4.37 31.60
CA GLU A 300 -0.92 -5.75 31.38
C GLU A 300 -1.77 -6.41 30.29
N GLU A 301 -3.11 -6.29 30.39
CA GLU A 301 -4.04 -6.81 29.40
C GLU A 301 -3.83 -6.19 28.01
N ARG A 302 -3.76 -4.85 27.93
CA ARG A 302 -3.60 -4.14 26.65
C ARG A 302 -2.27 -4.48 25.96
N VAL A 303 -1.17 -4.52 26.71
CA VAL A 303 0.16 -4.89 26.17
C VAL A 303 0.17 -6.35 25.74
N ALA A 304 -0.41 -7.26 26.52
CA ALA A 304 -0.50 -8.68 26.16
C ALA A 304 -1.35 -8.88 24.89
N ARG A 305 -2.51 -8.24 24.80
CA ARG A 305 -3.37 -8.25 23.61
C ARG A 305 -2.63 -7.73 22.39
N ALA A 306 -1.95 -6.59 22.49
CA ALA A 306 -1.18 -6.02 21.38
C ALA A 306 -0.12 -7.00 20.86
N ARG A 307 0.64 -7.65 21.75
CA ARG A 307 1.63 -8.68 21.35
C ARG A 307 0.96 -9.86 20.65
N ILE A 308 -0.14 -10.39 21.19
CA ILE A 308 -0.87 -11.51 20.60
C ILE A 308 -1.40 -11.16 19.21
N GLU A 309 -1.99 -9.97 19.04
CA GLU A 309 -2.56 -9.55 17.76
C GLU A 309 -1.47 -9.26 16.70
N ILE A 310 -0.32 -8.74 17.11
CA ILE A 310 0.86 -8.57 16.24
C ILE A 310 1.33 -9.92 15.71
N GLU A 311 1.56 -10.91 16.59
CA GLU A 311 1.99 -12.24 16.16
C GLU A 311 0.94 -12.93 15.28
N SER A 312 -0.34 -12.81 15.64
CA SER A 312 -1.44 -13.39 14.87
C SER A 312 -1.51 -12.80 13.46
N SER A 313 -1.37 -11.48 13.34
CA SER A 313 -1.36 -10.78 12.04
C SER A 313 -0.12 -11.09 11.23
N ARG A 314 1.05 -11.20 11.87
CA ARG A 314 2.30 -11.62 11.21
C ARG A 314 2.18 -13.01 10.62
N LEU A 315 1.71 -13.99 11.39
CA LEU A 315 1.54 -15.36 10.91
C LEU A 315 0.51 -15.46 9.78
N LEU A 316 -0.60 -14.71 9.87
CA LEU A 316 -1.59 -14.65 8.79
C LEU A 316 -1.01 -14.00 7.51
N THR A 317 -0.18 -12.97 7.66
CA THR A 317 0.55 -12.34 6.54
C THR A 317 1.51 -13.32 5.88
N MET A 318 2.30 -14.05 6.67
CA MET A 318 3.23 -15.06 6.15
C MET A 318 2.50 -16.23 5.48
N LYS A 319 1.34 -16.65 6.01
CA LYS A 319 0.48 -17.64 5.34
C LYS A 319 0.00 -17.13 3.98
N ALA A 320 -0.47 -15.89 3.90
CA ALA A 320 -0.93 -15.30 2.65
C ALA A 320 0.22 -15.21 1.62
N ALA A 321 1.41 -14.76 2.04
CA ALA A 321 2.60 -14.70 1.20
C ALA A 321 2.98 -16.08 0.65
N TYR A 322 3.02 -17.10 1.52
CA TYR A 322 3.33 -18.48 1.14
C TYR A 322 2.35 -19.04 0.10
N LEU A 323 1.05 -18.77 0.25
CA LEU A 323 0.06 -19.20 -0.73
C LEU A 323 0.19 -18.44 -2.05
N MET A 324 0.56 -17.16 -2.02
CA MET A 324 0.84 -16.42 -3.25
C MET A 324 2.01 -17.03 -4.02
N ASP A 325 3.07 -17.42 -3.32
CA ASP A 325 4.26 -18.04 -3.93
C ASP A 325 4.01 -19.46 -4.47
N THR A 326 3.15 -20.24 -3.80
CA THR A 326 2.98 -21.67 -4.11
C THR A 326 1.78 -22.00 -4.98
N VAL A 327 0.67 -21.26 -4.85
CA VAL A 327 -0.59 -21.51 -5.58
C VAL A 327 -1.13 -20.29 -6.33
N GLY A 328 -0.42 -19.16 -6.25
CA GLY A 328 -0.76 -17.92 -6.95
C GLY A 328 -1.91 -17.12 -6.31
N ASN A 329 -1.98 -15.84 -6.67
CA ASN A 329 -2.90 -14.85 -6.09
C ASN A 329 -4.38 -15.23 -6.20
N LYS A 330 -4.77 -15.92 -7.28
CA LYS A 330 -6.18 -16.30 -7.52
C LYS A 330 -6.67 -17.29 -6.47
N VAL A 331 -5.83 -18.26 -6.11
CA VAL A 331 -6.15 -19.28 -5.08
C VAL A 331 -6.00 -18.67 -3.69
N ALA A 332 -4.95 -17.88 -3.46
CA ALA A 332 -4.68 -17.19 -2.19
C ALA A 332 -5.62 -16.01 -1.85
N ARG A 333 -6.62 -15.72 -2.71
CA ARG A 333 -7.48 -14.53 -2.59
C ARG A 333 -8.20 -14.38 -1.25
N ALA A 334 -8.52 -15.50 -0.59
CA ALA A 334 -9.18 -15.48 0.72
C ALA A 334 -8.21 -14.96 1.78
N GLU A 335 -7.01 -15.51 1.84
CA GLU A 335 -5.95 -15.11 2.78
C GLU A 335 -5.52 -13.66 2.58
N ILE A 336 -5.38 -13.20 1.33
CA ILE A 336 -5.08 -11.79 1.02
C ILE A 336 -6.20 -10.87 1.56
N ALA A 337 -7.47 -11.24 1.37
CA ALA A 337 -8.60 -10.47 1.89
C ALA A 337 -8.68 -10.50 3.42
N MET A 338 -8.42 -11.66 4.04
CA MET A 338 -8.41 -11.80 5.51
C MET A 338 -7.36 -10.89 6.14
N ILE A 339 -6.11 -10.90 5.64
CA ILE A 339 -5.06 -10.06 6.23
C ILE A 339 -5.29 -8.56 5.97
N LYS A 340 -5.86 -8.21 4.81
CA LYS A 340 -6.20 -6.81 4.49
C LYS A 340 -7.25 -6.20 5.44
N VAL A 341 -8.05 -7.03 6.09
CA VAL A 341 -8.96 -6.61 7.17
C VAL A 341 -8.28 -6.65 8.53
N ALA A 342 -7.56 -7.73 8.84
CA ALA A 342 -7.00 -7.97 10.17
C ALA A 342 -5.89 -6.97 10.53
N ALA A 343 -4.92 -6.76 9.65
CA ALA A 343 -3.74 -5.94 9.97
C ALA A 343 -4.08 -4.46 10.22
N PRO A 344 -4.89 -3.76 9.40
CA PRO A 344 -5.26 -2.37 9.70
C PRO A 344 -6.08 -2.22 10.99
N LYS A 345 -6.95 -3.19 11.33
CA LYS A 345 -7.73 -3.17 12.57
C LYS A 345 -6.85 -3.35 13.80
N MET A 346 -5.95 -4.33 13.79
CA MET A 346 -4.91 -4.50 14.81
C MET A 346 -4.13 -3.20 14.99
N LEU A 347 -3.62 -2.61 13.89
CA LEU A 347 -2.80 -1.41 13.97
C LEU A 347 -3.56 -0.22 14.58
N CYS A 348 -4.82 0.00 14.18
CA CYS A 348 -5.65 1.05 14.76
C CYS A 348 -5.86 0.85 16.27
N SER A 349 -6.14 -0.39 16.70
CA SER A 349 -6.35 -0.73 18.11
C SER A 349 -5.11 -0.44 18.96
N ILE A 350 -3.93 -0.89 18.51
CA ILE A 350 -2.66 -0.70 19.22
C ILE A 350 -2.24 0.77 19.24
N LEU A 351 -2.47 1.52 18.15
CA LEU A 351 -2.20 2.96 18.12
C LEU A 351 -3.11 3.73 19.06
N ASP A 352 -4.39 3.38 19.16
CA ASP A 352 -5.32 4.02 20.10
C ASP A 352 -4.90 3.78 21.57
N ASP A 353 -4.53 2.54 21.91
CA ASP A 353 -3.96 2.20 23.23
C ASP A 353 -2.66 2.99 23.51
N ALA A 354 -1.79 3.13 22.51
CA ALA A 354 -0.56 3.91 22.64
C ALA A 354 -0.83 5.41 22.79
N ILE A 355 -1.81 5.97 22.08
CA ILE A 355 -2.26 7.37 22.26
C ILE A 355 -2.74 7.55 23.71
N GLN A 356 -3.58 6.64 24.19
CA GLN A 356 -4.07 6.68 25.57
C GLN A 356 -2.94 6.59 26.59
N ALA A 357 -1.93 5.75 26.36
CA ALA A 357 -0.75 5.63 27.23
C ALA A 357 0.08 6.92 27.30
N HIS A 358 0.04 7.74 26.26
CA HIS A 358 0.74 9.03 26.20
C HIS A 358 -0.10 10.19 26.77
N GLY A 359 -1.38 9.96 27.07
CA GLY A 359 -2.32 10.98 27.56
C GLY A 359 -2.51 12.11 26.55
N GLY A 360 -2.60 13.36 27.01
CA GLY A 360 -2.77 14.51 26.13
C GLY A 360 -1.68 14.67 25.06
N GLY A 361 -0.46 14.19 25.31
CA GLY A 361 0.61 14.19 24.31
C GLY A 361 0.38 13.20 23.16
N GLY A 362 -0.38 12.12 23.37
CA GLY A 362 -0.63 11.12 22.33
C GLY A 362 -1.39 11.67 21.13
N VAL A 363 -2.17 12.73 21.33
CA VAL A 363 -2.93 13.42 20.27
C VAL A 363 -2.18 14.61 19.66
N THR A 364 -0.95 14.90 20.13
CA THR A 364 -0.10 15.97 19.55
C THR A 364 0.90 15.38 18.55
N THR A 365 1.69 16.26 17.93
CA THR A 365 2.75 15.89 16.99
C THR A 365 3.99 15.29 17.66
N ASP A 366 4.17 15.49 18.97
CA ASP A 366 5.43 15.24 19.69
C ASP A 366 5.87 13.76 19.65
N PHE A 367 4.90 12.84 19.56
CA PHE A 367 5.17 11.39 19.57
C PHE A 367 4.89 10.71 18.23
N GLY A 368 4.33 11.46 17.26
CA GLY A 368 3.91 10.97 15.95
C GLY A 368 2.75 9.95 15.96
N LEU A 369 2.12 9.70 17.12
CA LEU A 369 1.09 8.67 17.27
C LEU A 369 -0.22 9.04 16.57
N ALA A 370 -0.66 10.30 16.68
CA ALA A 370 -1.87 10.77 16.02
C ALA A 370 -1.77 10.71 14.47
N SER A 371 -0.62 11.09 13.91
CA SER A 371 -0.37 10.98 12.46
C SER A 371 -0.30 9.51 12.02
N ALA A 372 0.35 8.64 12.80
CA ALA A 372 0.36 7.20 12.54
C ALA A 372 -1.06 6.59 12.60
N TYR A 373 -1.90 7.01 13.55
CA TYR A 373 -3.31 6.58 13.64
C TYR A 373 -4.12 7.04 12.43
N ALA A 374 -3.96 8.30 12.01
CA ALA A 374 -4.59 8.83 10.81
C ALA A 374 -4.24 7.98 9.57
N SER A 375 -2.96 7.63 9.41
CA SER A 375 -2.46 6.78 8.33
C SER A 375 -3.00 5.34 8.41
N ALA A 376 -3.00 4.74 9.61
CA ALA A 376 -3.55 3.41 9.85
C ALA A 376 -5.05 3.33 9.54
N ARG A 377 -5.81 4.39 9.87
CA ARG A 377 -7.24 4.45 9.61
C ARG A 377 -7.56 4.50 8.12
N VAL A 378 -6.70 5.11 7.31
CA VAL A 378 -6.82 5.14 5.84
C VAL A 378 -6.66 3.73 5.24
N LEU A 379 -5.79 2.88 5.81
CA LEU A 379 -5.58 1.49 5.33
C LEU A 379 -6.84 0.61 5.40
N ARG A 380 -7.86 1.00 6.16
CA ARG A 380 -9.17 0.34 6.20
C ARG A 380 -10.09 0.72 5.03
N ILE A 381 -9.65 1.64 4.17
CA ILE A 381 -10.41 2.19 3.03
C ILE A 381 -9.65 1.97 1.72
N VAL A 382 -8.36 2.35 1.68
CA VAL A 382 -7.53 2.21 0.47
C VAL A 382 -7.31 0.73 0.12
N ASP A 383 -7.10 0.45 -1.17
CA ASP A 383 -7.03 -0.91 -1.74
C ASP A 383 -8.26 -1.81 -1.44
N GLY A 384 -9.39 -1.18 -1.16
CA GLY A 384 -10.67 -1.82 -0.86
C GLY A 384 -11.05 -1.69 0.62
N PRO A 385 -12.26 -1.22 0.93
CA PRO A 385 -12.76 -1.15 2.30
C PRO A 385 -12.86 -2.53 2.98
N ASP A 386 -12.78 -2.54 4.31
CA ASP A 386 -12.93 -3.76 5.13
C ASP A 386 -14.17 -4.58 4.72
N GLU A 387 -15.30 -3.91 4.47
CA GLU A 387 -16.59 -4.53 4.17
C GLU A 387 -16.58 -5.28 2.83
N VAL A 388 -15.85 -4.76 1.83
CA VAL A 388 -15.70 -5.43 0.52
C VAL A 388 -14.88 -6.71 0.67
N HIS A 389 -13.82 -6.67 1.47
CA HIS A 389 -12.99 -7.84 1.76
C HIS A 389 -13.74 -8.88 2.61
N ASN A 390 -14.47 -8.45 3.65
CA ASN A 390 -15.30 -9.34 4.47
C ASN A 390 -16.37 -10.04 3.62
N ARG A 391 -17.02 -9.32 2.70
CA ARG A 391 -17.98 -9.92 1.75
C ARG A 391 -17.31 -10.98 0.87
N ALA A 392 -16.10 -10.73 0.39
CA ALA A 392 -15.36 -11.69 -0.43
C ALA A 392 -15.01 -12.95 0.37
N VAL A 393 -14.52 -12.79 1.60
CA VAL A 393 -14.22 -13.91 2.51
C VAL A 393 -15.49 -14.73 2.81
N ALA A 394 -16.58 -14.07 3.21
CA ALA A 394 -17.84 -14.74 3.53
C ALA A 394 -18.40 -15.54 2.34
N ARG A 395 -18.30 -15.00 1.12
CA ARG A 395 -18.73 -15.70 -0.10
C ARG A 395 -17.88 -16.93 -0.41
N ILE A 396 -16.57 -16.83 -0.22
CA ILE A 396 -15.66 -17.97 -0.41
C ILE A 396 -15.97 -19.06 0.62
N GLU A 397 -16.25 -18.66 1.87
CA GLU A 397 -16.56 -19.61 2.94
C GLU A 397 -17.90 -20.32 2.71
N PHE A 398 -18.97 -19.56 2.44
CA PHE A 398 -20.30 -20.14 2.17
C PHE A 398 -20.33 -21.03 0.93
N LYS A 399 -19.47 -20.77 -0.05
CA LYS A 399 -19.40 -21.61 -1.26
C LYS A 399 -19.05 -23.06 -0.91
N LYS A 400 -18.09 -23.28 0.00
CA LYS A 400 -17.63 -24.63 0.41
C LYS A 400 -18.79 -25.51 0.89
N TYR A 401 -19.65 -24.94 1.74
CA TYR A 401 -20.76 -25.66 2.36
C TYR A 401 -22.00 -25.72 1.47
N ARG A 402 -22.18 -24.77 0.55
CA ARG A 402 -23.26 -24.84 -0.43
C ARG A 402 -23.07 -26.02 -1.38
N GLU A 403 -21.86 -26.19 -1.90
CA GLU A 403 -21.51 -27.33 -2.77
C GLU A 403 -21.69 -28.66 -2.01
N GLU A 404 -21.22 -28.73 -0.76
CA GLU A 404 -21.44 -29.91 0.10
C GLU A 404 -22.93 -30.25 0.34
N LEU A 405 -23.76 -29.23 0.58
CA LEU A 405 -25.21 -29.43 0.77
C LEU A 405 -25.93 -29.82 -0.53
N GLU A 406 -25.51 -29.31 -1.68
CA GLU A 406 -26.03 -29.67 -3.00
C GLU A 406 -25.71 -31.14 -3.33
N ASP A 407 -24.46 -31.57 -3.10
CA ASP A 407 -24.03 -32.96 -3.28
C ASP A 407 -24.83 -33.93 -2.38
N LEU A 408 -25.04 -33.56 -1.10
CA LEU A 408 -25.85 -34.35 -0.16
C LEU A 408 -27.32 -34.45 -0.59
N ALA A 409 -27.88 -33.39 -1.17
CA ALA A 409 -29.24 -33.40 -1.68
C ALA A 409 -29.39 -34.34 -2.89
N GLU A 410 -28.43 -34.32 -3.83
CA GLU A 410 -28.40 -35.23 -4.98
C GLU A 410 -28.26 -36.70 -4.56
N MET A 411 -27.37 -37.00 -3.61
CA MET A 411 -27.21 -38.36 -3.06
C MET A 411 -28.47 -38.89 -2.37
N ASN A 412 -29.24 -38.02 -1.71
CA ASN A 412 -30.49 -38.42 -1.08
C ASN A 412 -31.62 -38.62 -2.10
N SER A 413 -31.63 -37.83 -3.17
CA SER A 413 -32.62 -37.95 -4.26
C SER A 413 -32.44 -39.20 -5.13
N SER A 414 -31.21 -39.75 -5.21
CA SER A 414 -30.89 -40.96 -5.99
C SER A 414 -31.07 -42.27 -5.22
N ARG A 415 -31.37 -42.20 -3.92
CA ARG A 415 -31.69 -43.35 -3.05
C ARG A 415 -33.20 -43.56 -2.83
N MET A 416 -34.02 -42.60 -3.27
CA MET A 416 -35.48 -42.74 -3.42
C MET A 416 -35.81 -43.15 -4.83
#